data_AF-A0A7J6WC08-F1
#
_entry.id   AF-A0A7J6WC08-F1
#
_cell.length_a   1.000
_cell.length_b   1.000
_cell.length_c   1.000
_cell.angle_alpha   90.00
_cell.angle_beta   90.00
_cell.angle_gamma   90.00
#
_symmetry.space_group_name_H-M   'P 1'
#
loop_
_entity.id
_entity.type
_entity.pdbx_description
1 polymer ?
#
loop_
_entity_poly.entity_id
_entity_poly.type
_entity_poly.pdbx_seq_one_letter_code
_entity_poly.pdbx_strand_id
1 'polypeptide(L)'
;MATVISASTAIPFFTGLKAGLTTRVAKLSNVSAASCTPMIGVKASLKGVGIAVAAAAATVMFASNAMAMEVLLGSDDGSLAFVPNDFSISAGEKITFKNNAGFPHNVVFDQDEIPSGVEAEKISIPEEDLLNSAGETYVVTLNVKGTYSLYCAPHQGAGMVWQSDSQLIHQDPKSGIQVAHGSDSYDEQ
;
A
#
# COMPACT_ATOMS: atom_id res chain seq x y z
N MET A 1 8.60 54.33 15.76
CA MET A 1 7.87 54.41 14.48
C MET A 1 8.34 53.24 13.63
N ALA A 2 7.53 52.19 13.48
CA ALA A 2 7.90 50.97 12.78
C ALA A 2 7.21 50.96 11.41
N THR A 3 8.00 50.96 10.33
CA THR A 3 7.53 50.92 8.95
C THR A 3 7.48 49.47 8.49
N VAL A 4 6.29 48.96 8.23
CA VAL A 4 6.07 47.66 7.58
C VAL A 4 5.98 47.86 6.06
N ILE A 5 6.84 47.16 5.32
CA ILE A 5 6.85 47.16 3.85
C ILE A 5 6.05 45.94 3.39
N SER A 6 4.89 46.18 2.79
CA SER A 6 4.02 45.14 2.24
C SER A 6 4.41 44.86 0.80
N ALA A 7 4.92 43.66 0.51
CA ALA A 7 5.20 43.21 -0.86
C ALA A 7 3.94 42.56 -1.44
N SER A 8 3.44 43.09 -2.56
CA SER A 8 2.28 42.57 -3.27
C SER A 8 2.74 41.66 -4.41
N THR A 9 2.57 40.36 -4.26
CA THR A 9 2.87 39.37 -5.30
C THR A 9 1.71 39.28 -6.30
N ALA A 10 1.99 39.57 -7.57
CA ALA A 10 1.02 39.50 -8.66
C ALA A 10 0.89 38.06 -9.19
N ILE A 11 -0.36 37.61 -9.34
CA ILE A 11 -0.74 36.30 -9.87
C ILE A 11 -1.03 36.45 -11.38
N PRO A 12 -0.32 35.75 -12.28
CA PRO A 12 -0.69 35.74 -13.69
C PRO A 12 -1.90 34.83 -13.91
N PHE A 13 -3.01 35.42 -14.35
CA PHE A 13 -4.20 34.71 -14.82
C PHE A 13 -3.90 34.03 -16.17
N PHE A 14 -4.04 32.71 -16.22
CA PHE A 14 -3.93 31.94 -17.46
C PHE A 14 -5.31 31.87 -18.14
N THR A 15 -5.57 32.76 -19.09
CA THR A 15 -6.70 32.62 -20.03
C THR A 15 -6.25 31.77 -21.21
N GLY A 16 -6.68 30.50 -21.25
CA GLY A 16 -6.26 29.60 -22.32
C GLY A 16 -7.07 28.31 -22.44
N LEU A 17 -8.40 28.38 -22.33
CA LEU A 17 -9.27 27.26 -22.66
C LEU A 17 -9.47 27.21 -24.19
N LYS A 18 -8.87 26.21 -24.86
CA LYS A 18 -9.22 25.86 -26.25
C LYS A 18 -9.66 24.40 -26.29
N ALA A 19 -10.96 24.19 -26.10
CA ALA A 19 -11.63 22.93 -26.40
C ALA A 19 -11.61 22.71 -27.93
N GLY A 20 -10.81 21.75 -28.38
CA GLY A 20 -10.83 21.23 -29.75
C GLY A 20 -11.65 19.95 -29.80
N LEU A 21 -12.96 20.07 -30.02
CA LEU A 21 -13.83 18.96 -30.37
C LEU A 21 -13.69 18.71 -31.88
N THR A 22 -13.08 17.59 -32.27
CA THR A 22 -13.20 17.06 -33.64
C THR A 22 -13.65 15.60 -33.58
N THR A 23 -14.93 15.40 -33.81
CA THR A 23 -15.55 14.12 -34.18
C THR A 23 -14.89 13.61 -35.47
N ARG A 24 -14.26 12.43 -35.42
CA ARG A 24 -14.07 11.59 -36.60
C ARG A 24 -14.49 10.16 -36.29
N VAL A 25 -15.59 9.78 -36.94
CA VAL A 25 -16.07 8.41 -37.10
C VAL A 25 -15.08 7.66 -38.00
N ALA A 26 -14.56 6.53 -37.52
CA ALA A 26 -13.94 5.51 -38.35
C ALA A 26 -14.17 4.11 -37.74
N LYS A 27 -15.22 3.47 -38.27
CA LYS A 27 -15.34 2.05 -38.65
C LYS A 27 -14.61 0.97 -37.82
N LEU A 28 -15.44 0.06 -37.29
CA LEU A 28 -15.16 -1.29 -36.83
C LEU A 28 -14.09 -2.03 -37.66
N SER A 29 -13.12 -2.62 -36.95
CA SER A 29 -12.45 -3.87 -37.33
C SER A 29 -12.55 -4.83 -36.14
N ASN A 30 -13.31 -5.90 -36.38
CA ASN A 30 -13.53 -7.03 -35.51
C ASN A 30 -12.22 -7.82 -35.37
N VAL A 31 -11.62 -7.86 -34.18
CA VAL A 31 -10.51 -8.79 -33.88
C VAL A 31 -11.00 -9.80 -32.85
N SER A 32 -11.18 -11.01 -33.36
CA SER A 32 -11.67 -12.20 -32.69
C SER A 32 -10.65 -12.65 -31.63
N ALA A 33 -11.00 -12.54 -30.35
CA ALA A 33 -10.29 -13.24 -29.28
C ALA A 33 -10.84 -14.67 -29.23
N ALA A 34 -10.04 -15.63 -29.68
CA ALA A 34 -10.33 -17.05 -29.57
C ALA A 34 -10.34 -17.47 -28.09
N SER A 35 -11.53 -17.60 -27.52
CA SER A 35 -11.77 -18.35 -26.29
C SER A 35 -11.69 -19.84 -26.59
N CYS A 36 -10.68 -20.54 -26.06
CA CYS A 36 -10.64 -22.00 -26.08
C CYS A 36 -11.63 -22.55 -25.04
N THR A 37 -12.84 -22.86 -25.48
CA THR A 37 -13.82 -23.64 -24.70
C THR A 37 -13.52 -25.15 -24.84
N PRO A 38 -13.45 -25.93 -23.74
CA PRO A 38 -13.52 -27.38 -23.84
C PRO A 38 -14.93 -27.80 -24.26
N MET A 39 -15.04 -28.50 -25.40
CA MET A 39 -16.28 -29.11 -25.86
C MET A 39 -16.62 -30.31 -24.96
N ILE A 40 -17.58 -30.15 -24.04
CA ILE A 40 -18.24 -31.28 -23.38
C ILE A 40 -19.65 -31.37 -23.97
N GLY A 41 -19.84 -32.33 -24.86
CA GLY A 41 -21.15 -32.67 -25.40
C GLY A 41 -21.99 -33.36 -24.33
N VAL A 42 -22.91 -32.63 -23.70
CA VAL A 42 -23.90 -33.21 -22.81
C VAL A 42 -25.18 -33.46 -23.60
N LYS A 43 -25.44 -34.73 -23.91
CA LYS A 43 -26.74 -35.20 -24.39
C LYS A 43 -27.76 -35.05 -23.26
N ALA A 44 -28.86 -34.36 -23.53
CA ALA A 44 -30.00 -34.25 -22.63
C ALA A 44 -30.68 -35.62 -22.44
N SER A 45 -30.91 -36.01 -21.19
CA SER A 45 -31.94 -36.98 -20.82
C SER A 45 -32.53 -36.56 -19.48
N LEU A 46 -33.73 -35.98 -19.51
CA LEU A 46 -34.53 -35.71 -18.33
C LEU A 46 -35.04 -37.05 -17.75
N LYS A 47 -34.71 -37.31 -16.49
CA LYS A 47 -35.52 -38.11 -15.55
C LYS A 47 -35.01 -37.86 -14.13
N GLY A 48 -35.94 -37.55 -13.23
CA GLY A 48 -35.77 -37.83 -11.80
C GLY A 48 -35.59 -36.62 -10.90
N VAL A 49 -36.69 -36.21 -10.27
CA VAL A 49 -36.75 -35.39 -9.06
C VAL A 49 -35.91 -36.03 -7.95
N GLY A 50 -35.07 -35.24 -7.29
CA GLY A 50 -34.35 -35.60 -6.08
C GLY A 50 -33.78 -34.35 -5.40
N ILE A 51 -34.50 -33.86 -4.40
CA ILE A 51 -34.08 -32.73 -3.56
C ILE A 51 -32.85 -33.15 -2.74
N ALA A 52 -31.73 -32.46 -2.93
CA ALA A 52 -30.63 -32.44 -1.97
C ALA A 52 -30.04 -31.03 -1.94
N VAL A 53 -30.48 -30.24 -0.95
CA VAL A 53 -29.85 -28.96 -0.61
C VAL A 53 -28.53 -29.29 0.09
N ALA A 54 -27.44 -29.35 -0.69
CA ALA A 54 -26.10 -29.30 -0.14
C ALA A 54 -25.73 -27.84 0.05
N ALA A 55 -25.75 -27.36 1.29
CA ALA A 55 -25.17 -26.07 1.66
C ALA A 55 -23.65 -26.16 1.49
N ALA A 56 -23.16 -25.88 0.29
CA ALA A 56 -21.75 -25.68 0.04
C ALA A 56 -21.35 -24.33 0.67
N ALA A 57 -20.78 -24.37 1.87
CA ALA A 57 -20.04 -23.24 2.41
C ALA A 57 -18.86 -22.97 1.48
N ALA A 58 -19.01 -22.00 0.59
CA ALA A 58 -17.92 -21.49 -0.21
C ALA A 58 -16.98 -20.72 0.71
N THR A 59 -16.01 -21.42 1.31
CA THR A 59 -14.80 -20.76 1.78
C THR A 59 -14.11 -20.19 0.55
N VAL A 60 -14.24 -18.88 0.38
CA VAL A 60 -13.38 -18.09 -0.50
C VAL A 60 -11.96 -18.23 0.02
N MET A 61 -11.24 -19.23 -0.49
CA MET A 61 -9.80 -19.34 -0.32
C MET A 61 -9.22 -18.12 -1.03
N PHE A 62 -8.74 -17.14 -0.27
CA PHE A 62 -7.88 -16.09 -0.81
C PHE A 62 -6.66 -16.81 -1.38
N ALA A 63 -6.46 -16.74 -2.69
CA ALA A 63 -5.25 -17.23 -3.31
C ALA A 63 -4.10 -16.39 -2.77
N SER A 64 -3.28 -16.96 -1.89
CA SER A 64 -2.03 -16.36 -1.42
C SER A 64 -1.01 -16.41 -2.55
N ASN A 65 -1.19 -15.57 -3.56
CA ASN A 65 -0.13 -15.21 -4.51
C ASN A 65 0.94 -14.48 -3.70
N ALA A 66 2.10 -15.12 -3.48
CA ALA A 66 3.31 -14.58 -2.84
C ALA A 66 3.20 -13.07 -2.55
N MET A 67 2.72 -12.74 -1.35
CA MET A 67 2.08 -11.46 -1.08
C MET A 67 3.15 -10.38 -0.91
N ALA A 68 3.61 -9.81 -2.02
CA ALA A 68 4.38 -8.57 -1.96
C ALA A 68 3.46 -7.49 -1.40
N MET A 69 3.81 -6.95 -0.24
CA MET A 69 3.01 -5.91 0.41
C MET A 69 3.23 -4.59 -0.34
N GLU A 70 2.16 -3.92 -0.74
CA GLU A 70 2.25 -2.61 -1.39
C GLU A 70 1.90 -1.52 -0.37
N VAL A 71 2.76 -0.50 -0.28
CA VAL A 71 2.58 0.68 0.56
C VAL A 71 2.58 1.90 -0.35
N LEU A 72 1.51 2.68 -0.34
CA LEU A 72 1.42 3.94 -1.08
C LEU A 72 2.16 5.04 -0.32
N LEU A 73 2.89 5.85 -1.07
CA LEU A 73 3.49 7.09 -0.59
C LEU A 73 2.54 8.24 -0.94
N GLY A 74 1.86 8.75 0.08
CA GLY A 74 0.77 9.72 -0.07
C GLY A 74 -0.58 9.05 -0.28
N SER A 75 -1.59 9.54 0.44
CA SER A 75 -2.98 9.09 0.34
C SER A 75 -3.68 9.69 -0.87
N ASP A 76 -4.78 9.07 -1.32
CA ASP A 76 -5.56 9.55 -2.46
C ASP A 76 -6.21 10.93 -2.23
N ASP A 77 -6.36 11.33 -0.97
CA ASP A 77 -6.83 12.67 -0.57
C ASP A 77 -5.72 13.73 -0.51
N GLY A 78 -4.48 13.34 -0.83
CA GLY A 78 -3.30 14.21 -0.78
C GLY A 78 -2.61 14.25 0.59
N SER A 79 -3.04 13.46 1.57
CA SER A 79 -2.38 13.38 2.87
C SER A 79 -0.97 12.79 2.75
N LEU A 80 0.00 13.39 3.44
CA LEU A 80 1.40 12.97 3.47
C LEU A 80 1.57 11.83 4.48
N ALA A 81 1.21 10.62 4.06
CA ALA A 81 1.22 9.42 4.90
C ALA A 81 1.64 8.18 4.10
N PHE A 82 2.14 7.18 4.81
CA PHE A 82 2.25 5.83 4.30
C PHE A 82 0.88 5.15 4.39
N VAL A 83 0.44 4.49 3.31
CA VAL A 83 -0.85 3.79 3.28
C VAL A 83 -0.66 2.34 2.83
N PRO A 84 -1.01 1.35 3.65
CA PRO A 84 -1.55 1.49 5.01
C PRO A 84 -0.53 2.07 5.99
N ASN A 85 -1.02 2.73 7.05
CA ASN A 85 -0.19 3.30 8.13
C ASN A 85 0.07 2.30 9.27
N ASP A 86 -0.53 1.11 9.18
CA ASP A 86 -0.27 -0.03 10.04
C ASP A 86 -0.28 -1.28 9.16
N PHE A 87 0.83 -2.00 9.16
CA PHE A 87 0.96 -3.25 8.43
C PHE A 87 2.05 -4.10 9.05
N SER A 88 2.07 -5.37 8.65
CA SER A 88 3.14 -6.27 9.02
C SER A 88 3.42 -7.25 7.92
N ILE A 89 4.67 -7.70 7.90
CA ILE A 89 5.23 -8.47 6.83
C ILE A 89 6.09 -9.59 7.40
N SER A 90 6.09 -10.75 6.75
CA SER A 90 6.97 -11.85 7.15
C SER A 90 8.40 -11.56 6.70
N ALA A 91 9.37 -11.97 7.50
CA ALA A 91 10.77 -11.90 7.10
C ALA A 91 11.00 -12.64 5.77
N GLY A 92 11.68 -11.98 4.83
CA GLY A 92 11.95 -12.47 3.48
C GLY A 92 10.90 -12.09 2.43
N GLU A 93 9.80 -11.44 2.82
CA GLU A 93 8.83 -10.90 1.86
C GLU A 93 9.26 -9.50 1.35
N LYS A 94 8.71 -9.13 0.19
CA LYS A 94 9.00 -7.86 -0.47
C LYS A 94 7.96 -6.81 -0.08
N ILE A 95 8.43 -5.63 0.28
CA ILE A 95 7.59 -4.42 0.36
C ILE A 95 7.83 -3.60 -0.90
N THR A 96 6.75 -3.19 -1.56
CA THR A 96 6.77 -2.26 -2.69
C THR A 96 6.18 -0.94 -2.23
N PHE A 97 7.02 0.07 -2.08
CA PHE A 97 6.59 1.44 -1.86
C PHE A 97 6.28 2.09 -3.20
N LYS A 98 5.04 2.51 -3.44
CA LYS A 98 4.60 3.12 -4.69
C LYS A 98 4.26 4.58 -4.49
N ASN A 99 4.93 5.45 -5.23
CA ASN A 99 4.67 6.88 -5.22
C ASN A 99 3.26 7.17 -5.77
N ASN A 100 2.36 7.70 -4.95
CA ASN A 100 0.95 7.86 -5.30
C ASN A 100 0.57 9.34 -5.50
N ALA A 101 0.68 10.14 -4.44
CA ALA A 101 0.26 11.54 -4.42
C ALA A 101 1.13 12.37 -3.47
N GLY A 102 1.18 13.69 -3.65
CA GLY A 102 1.93 14.58 -2.76
C GLY A 102 3.46 14.43 -2.83
N PHE A 103 3.99 13.94 -3.97
CA PHE A 103 5.42 13.81 -4.22
C PHE A 103 6.13 15.18 -4.27
N PRO A 104 7.45 15.24 -4.01
CA PRO A 104 8.40 14.12 -3.92
C PRO A 104 8.37 13.36 -2.59
N HIS A 105 8.62 12.05 -2.65
CA HIS A 105 8.76 11.18 -1.46
C HIS A 105 10.05 10.38 -1.50
N ASN A 106 10.54 9.96 -0.34
CA ASN A 106 11.51 8.87 -0.22
C ASN A 106 11.12 7.95 0.93
N VAL A 107 11.89 6.88 1.08
CA VAL A 107 11.71 5.87 2.12
C VAL A 107 13.05 5.71 2.82
N VAL A 108 13.14 6.21 4.05
CA VAL A 108 14.35 6.14 4.87
C VAL A 108 14.04 5.36 6.13
N PHE A 109 14.83 4.32 6.41
CA PHE A 109 14.75 3.57 7.64
C PHE A 109 15.58 4.25 8.72
N ASP A 110 15.03 4.35 9.92
CA ASP A 110 15.71 4.96 11.06
C ASP A 110 16.80 4.01 11.59
N GLN A 111 18.05 4.48 11.64
CA GLN A 111 19.18 3.67 12.09
C GLN A 111 19.09 3.28 13.57
N ASP A 112 18.41 4.09 14.39
CA ASP A 112 18.26 3.84 15.82
C ASP A 112 17.08 2.90 16.12
N GLU A 113 16.15 2.75 15.18
CA GLU A 113 14.91 1.96 15.33
C GLU A 113 14.78 0.84 14.28
N ILE A 114 15.88 0.10 14.09
CA ILE A 114 15.92 -1.13 13.30
C ILE A 114 16.57 -2.30 14.07
N PRO A 115 16.31 -3.55 13.67
CA PRO A 115 16.89 -4.71 14.34
C PRO A 115 18.41 -4.74 14.20
N SER A 116 19.11 -5.20 15.24
CA SER A 116 20.57 -5.32 15.23
C SER A 116 21.07 -6.18 14.06
N GLY A 117 22.13 -5.72 13.40
CA GLY A 117 22.71 -6.40 12.23
C GLY A 117 22.07 -6.05 10.89
N VAL A 118 21.08 -5.15 10.89
CA VAL A 118 20.56 -4.49 9.68
C VAL A 118 21.29 -3.16 9.50
N GLU A 119 21.67 -2.85 8.27
CA GLU A 119 22.28 -1.56 7.89
C GLU A 119 21.16 -0.71 7.25
N ALA A 120 20.76 0.38 7.91
CA ALA A 120 19.67 1.24 7.45
C ALA A 120 19.91 1.76 6.03
N GLU A 121 21.15 2.12 5.72
CA GLU A 121 21.58 2.70 4.45
C GLU A 121 21.40 1.73 3.28
N LYS A 122 21.40 0.42 3.53
CA LYS A 122 21.20 -0.61 2.48
C LYS A 122 19.73 -0.86 2.15
N ILE A 123 18.83 -0.53 3.07
CA ILE A 123 17.40 -0.74 2.93
C ILE A 123 16.63 0.58 2.74
N SER A 124 17.34 1.70 2.70
CA SER A 124 16.80 3.04 2.49
C SER A 124 17.10 3.54 1.09
N ILE A 125 16.32 4.52 0.66
CA ILE A 125 16.71 5.46 -0.40
C ILE A 125 17.61 6.51 0.26
N PRO A 126 18.78 6.86 -0.30
CA PRO A 126 19.60 7.97 0.17
C PRO A 126 18.77 9.24 0.33
N GLU A 127 19.07 10.10 1.32
CA GLU A 127 18.24 11.28 1.58
C GLU A 127 18.24 12.27 0.40
N GLU A 128 19.30 12.29 -0.40
CA GLU A 128 19.40 13.08 -1.62
C GLU A 128 18.55 12.57 -2.79
N ASP A 129 18.13 11.30 -2.75
CA ASP A 129 17.38 10.64 -3.81
C ASP A 129 15.88 10.62 -3.47
N LEU A 130 15.05 11.00 -4.45
CA LEU A 130 13.61 11.15 -4.28
C LEU A 130 12.84 10.48 -5.42
N LEU A 131 11.67 9.94 -5.09
CA LEU A 131 10.65 9.52 -6.05
C LEU A 131 9.81 10.75 -6.43
N ASN A 132 9.90 11.17 -7.68
CA ASN A 132 9.40 12.46 -8.16
C ASN A 132 8.12 12.35 -8.98
N SER A 133 7.76 11.15 -9.43
CA SER A 133 6.59 10.94 -10.29
C SER A 133 5.66 9.88 -9.73
N ALA A 134 4.36 10.05 -9.96
CA ALA A 134 3.36 9.04 -9.65
C ALA A 134 3.67 7.71 -10.37
N GLY A 135 3.54 6.61 -9.64
CA GLY A 135 3.81 5.25 -10.12
C GLY A 135 5.27 4.82 -10.01
N GLU A 136 6.20 5.69 -9.62
CA GLU A 136 7.57 5.27 -9.29
C GLU A 136 7.56 4.36 -8.05
N THR A 137 8.41 3.34 -8.05
CA THR A 137 8.41 2.33 -6.98
C THR A 137 9.78 2.11 -6.39
N TYR A 138 9.83 1.92 -5.08
CA TYR A 138 10.97 1.40 -4.35
C TYR A 138 10.62 0.04 -3.75
N VAL A 139 11.44 -0.98 -4.01
CA VAL A 139 11.19 -2.34 -3.53
C VAL A 139 12.30 -2.76 -2.60
N VAL A 140 11.94 -3.18 -1.39
CA VAL A 140 12.88 -3.64 -0.36
C VAL A 140 12.45 -5.00 0.19
N THR A 141 13.42 -5.77 0.67
CA THR A 141 13.18 -7.07 1.31
C THR A 141 13.77 -7.04 2.71
N LEU A 142 12.93 -7.23 3.72
CA LEU A 142 13.35 -7.24 5.12
C LEU A 142 13.56 -8.69 5.55
N ASN A 143 14.81 -9.09 5.79
CA ASN A 143 15.16 -10.48 6.11
C ASN A 143 15.27 -10.75 7.62
N VAL A 144 15.44 -9.70 8.42
CA VAL A 144 15.60 -9.82 9.87
C VAL A 144 14.26 -9.53 10.53
N LYS A 145 13.90 -10.33 11.54
CA LYS A 145 12.67 -10.09 12.31
C LYS A 145 12.93 -9.00 13.36
N GLY A 146 11.96 -8.13 13.56
CA GLY A 146 11.97 -7.12 14.61
C GLY A 146 11.22 -5.86 14.21
N THR A 147 11.26 -4.83 15.05
CA THR A 147 10.64 -3.56 14.73
C THR A 147 11.53 -2.75 13.79
N TYR A 148 10.90 -2.18 12.77
CA TYR A 148 11.46 -1.20 11.85
C TYR A 148 10.64 0.08 11.96
N SER A 149 11.34 1.21 12.02
CA SER A 149 10.77 2.52 11.76
C SER A 149 11.29 3.09 10.46
N LEU A 150 10.42 3.78 9.74
CA LEU A 150 10.75 4.46 8.50
C LEU A 150 10.03 5.80 8.41
N TYR A 151 10.61 6.72 7.66
CA TYR A 151 10.09 8.06 7.46
C TYR A 151 10.34 8.53 6.03
N CYS A 152 9.59 9.55 5.63
CA CYS A 152 9.84 10.29 4.41
C CYS A 152 10.57 11.58 4.77
N ALA A 153 11.84 11.72 4.39
CA ALA A 153 12.71 12.84 4.75
C ALA A 153 12.08 14.23 4.48
N PRO A 154 11.51 14.53 3.29
CA PRO A 154 10.88 15.84 3.06
C PRO A 154 9.61 16.09 3.90
N HIS A 155 8.98 15.04 4.43
CA HIS A 155 7.65 15.10 5.04
C HIS A 155 7.60 14.60 6.50
N GLN A 156 8.75 14.29 7.11
CA GLN A 156 8.82 13.86 8.50
C GLN A 156 8.23 14.91 9.46
N GLY A 157 8.52 16.19 9.21
CA GLY A 157 7.94 17.30 9.98
C GLY A 157 6.42 17.47 9.83
N ALA A 158 5.84 16.85 8.80
CA ALA A 158 4.38 16.79 8.58
C ALA A 158 3.76 15.49 9.16
N GLY A 159 4.56 14.62 9.77
CA GLY A 159 4.10 13.37 10.37
C GLY A 159 4.09 12.18 9.41
N MET A 160 4.76 12.26 8.25
CA MET A 160 4.92 11.11 7.35
C MET A 160 6.00 10.15 7.88
N VAL A 161 5.63 9.45 8.95
CA VAL A 161 6.43 8.45 9.65
C VAL A 161 5.62 7.17 9.79
N TRP A 162 6.32 6.05 9.87
CA TRP A 162 5.74 4.75 10.14
C TRP A 162 6.64 3.99 11.09
N GLN A 163 6.03 3.35 12.08
CA GLN A 163 6.72 2.46 13.01
C GLN A 163 5.89 1.18 13.06
N SER A 164 6.55 0.03 12.94
CA SER A 164 5.88 -1.23 13.21
C SER A 164 5.58 -1.32 14.70
N ASP A 165 4.31 -1.48 15.06
CA ASP A 165 3.99 -1.85 16.43
C ASP A 165 4.68 -3.18 16.74
N SER A 166 5.29 -3.26 17.92
CA SER A 166 6.18 -4.32 18.41
C SER A 166 5.58 -5.73 18.40
N GLN A 167 4.34 -5.90 17.93
CA GLN A 167 3.54 -7.11 18.08
C GLN A 167 3.25 -7.88 16.78
N LEU A 168 3.72 -7.46 15.60
CA LEU A 168 3.19 -8.05 14.36
C LEU A 168 4.22 -8.61 13.34
N ILE A 169 5.53 -8.67 13.66
CA ILE A 169 6.43 -9.67 13.03
C ILE A 169 6.44 -11.01 13.83
N HIS A 170 5.47 -11.16 14.74
CA HIS A 170 5.18 -12.38 15.49
C HIS A 170 3.80 -12.90 15.13
N GLN A 171 3.65 -13.53 13.97
CA GLN A 171 2.58 -14.50 13.84
C GLN A 171 3.05 -15.71 13.04
N ASP A 172 3.77 -16.58 13.74
CA ASP A 172 3.55 -18.00 13.54
C ASP A 172 2.06 -18.26 13.85
N PRO A 173 1.22 -18.70 12.89
CA PRO A 173 -0.19 -19.00 13.15
C PRO A 173 -0.40 -20.28 13.99
N LYS A 174 0.59 -20.70 14.79
CA LYS A 174 0.62 -21.98 15.51
C LYS A 174 0.77 -21.91 17.03
N SER A 175 1.10 -20.78 17.65
CA SER A 175 1.12 -20.70 19.12
C SER A 175 -0.13 -20.01 19.65
N GLY A 176 -1.15 -20.80 19.95
CA GLY A 176 -2.26 -20.37 20.80
C GLY A 176 -1.74 -20.03 22.19
N ILE A 177 -1.55 -18.74 22.46
CA ILE A 177 -1.35 -18.21 23.81
C ILE A 177 -2.39 -17.11 24.00
N GLN A 178 -3.40 -17.44 24.80
CA GLN A 178 -4.35 -16.48 25.35
C GLN A 178 -3.58 -15.55 26.29
N VAL A 179 -3.45 -14.27 25.93
CA VAL A 179 -2.96 -13.27 26.87
C VAL A 179 -4.17 -12.78 27.66
N ALA A 180 -4.26 -13.20 28.92
CA ALA A 180 -5.24 -12.70 29.86
C ALA A 180 -4.94 -11.23 30.18
N HIS A 181 -5.91 -10.35 29.97
CA HIS A 181 -5.90 -8.99 30.50
C HIS A 181 -6.01 -9.05 32.03
N GLY A 182 -4.90 -8.81 32.73
CA GLY A 182 -4.88 -8.50 34.16
C GLY A 182 -5.04 -6.99 34.36
N SER A 183 -6.19 -6.57 34.85
CA SER A 183 -6.45 -5.20 35.31
C SER A 183 -5.95 -5.04 36.75
N ASP A 184 -4.77 -4.48 36.94
CA ASP A 184 -4.31 -4.05 38.26
C ASP A 184 -4.67 -2.58 38.49
N SER A 185 -5.70 -2.41 39.32
CA SER A 185 -6.13 -1.19 39.97
C SER A 185 -5.03 -0.65 40.89
N TYR A 186 -4.62 0.60 40.69
CA TYR A 186 -3.85 1.37 41.67
C TYR A 186 -4.81 1.94 42.73
N ASP A 187 -4.64 1.50 43.98
CA ASP A 187 -5.12 2.13 45.21
C ASP A 187 -3.88 2.48 46.03
N GLU A 188 -3.62 3.77 46.26
CA GLU A 188 -2.73 4.22 47.33
C GLU A 188 -3.28 5.48 47.99
N GLN A 189 -3.00 5.52 49.30
CA GLN A 189 -3.58 6.31 50.39
C GLN A 189 -3.22 7.79 50.41
#